data_AF-A0A3Q7T8B9-F1
#
_entry.id   AF-A0A3Q7T8B9-F1
#
_cell.length_a   1.000
_cell.length_b   1.000
_cell.length_c   1.000
_cell.angle_alpha   90.00
_cell.angle_beta   90.00
_cell.angle_gamma   90.00
#
_symmetry.space_group_name_H-M   'P 1'
#
loop_
_entity.id
_entity.type
_entity.pdbx_description
1 polymer ?
#
loop_
_entity_poly.entity_id
_entity_poly.type
_entity_poly.pdbx_seq_one_letter_code
_entity_poly.pdbx_strand_id
1 'polypeptide(L)'
;MGLLLLVLLFLLPCISGLPFYNGFYYSNNPNGWNLGNGHSEGVFNGVKLVVETPEETLFSHQGAQVTLPCHYHYEPTLPTPRTVRIKWWKLSENGAPEQDVLVAIGQRHRSFGNYRGRVRLWQNGEREVSLQIRDLRLEDSGRYRCEVIDGLEDQSGLVELELRGVVFPYQHPQGRYQLNFHEAQRACEEQDAVVASFEQLFRAWEEGLDWCNAGWLQDASVQYPITLARQPCGGLGLAPGVRSYGPRHHRLHRYDVFCFAPALRGQVYYLEHPEKLTLAEAKEACQEDGAQIAKVGQLFAAWKFRGLDRCDAGWLADGSARYPVVHPRPNCGPLEPGVRSFGFPDPQSREYGVYCYRPRYS
;
A
#
# COMPACT_ATOMS: atom_id res chain seq x y z
N MET A 1 25.14 25.15 70.55
CA MET A 1 24.53 24.38 71.67
C MET A 1 23.50 23.47 71.05
N GLY A 2 23.81 22.21 70.78
CA GLY A 2 23.84 21.10 71.74
C GLY A 2 22.60 20.23 71.46
N LEU A 3 22.71 19.24 70.56
CA LEU A 3 22.81 17.81 70.87
C LEU A 3 21.64 17.27 71.71
N LEU A 4 20.82 16.39 71.12
CA LEU A 4 20.60 15.04 71.67
C LEU A 4 20.08 14.09 70.60
N LEU A 5 20.90 13.07 70.35
CA LEU A 5 20.66 11.87 69.57
C LEU A 5 19.60 10.98 70.24
N LEU A 6 18.85 10.22 69.44
CA LEU A 6 18.65 8.79 69.72
C LEU A 6 18.55 8.01 68.41
N VAL A 7 19.46 7.06 68.30
CA VAL A 7 19.75 6.15 67.19
C VAL A 7 18.94 4.87 67.40
N LEU A 8 18.41 4.28 66.32
CA LEU A 8 18.28 2.83 66.19
C LEU A 8 18.49 2.42 64.73
N LEU A 9 19.57 1.67 64.56
CA LEU A 9 20.06 1.04 63.34
C LEU A 9 19.17 -0.14 62.92
N PHE A 10 18.89 -0.28 61.63
CA PHE A 10 18.88 -1.58 60.95
C PHE A 10 19.44 -1.43 59.53
N LEU A 11 20.18 -2.47 59.14
CA LEU A 11 21.14 -2.53 58.04
C LEU A 11 20.49 -2.81 56.66
N LEU A 12 21.15 -2.27 55.64
CA LEU A 12 21.17 -2.49 54.16
C LEU A 12 20.84 -3.92 53.64
N PRO A 13 20.59 -4.17 52.32
CA PRO A 13 21.10 -3.42 51.14
C PRO A 13 20.18 -3.25 49.89
N CYS A 14 20.71 -2.43 48.97
CA CYS A 14 20.40 -2.20 47.55
C CYS A 14 19.73 -3.33 46.76
N ILE A 15 18.78 -2.99 45.88
CA ILE A 15 18.70 -3.51 44.49
C ILE A 15 18.11 -2.43 43.56
N SER A 16 18.92 -1.96 42.61
CA SER A 16 18.51 -1.24 41.40
C SER A 16 18.09 -2.25 40.33
N GLY A 17 16.79 -2.31 40.01
CA GLY A 17 16.26 -3.13 38.92
C GLY A 17 16.17 -2.35 37.62
N LEU A 18 17.11 -2.57 36.70
CA LEU A 18 17.01 -2.16 35.29
C LEU A 18 16.29 -3.25 34.48
N PRO A 19 15.62 -2.89 33.37
CA PRO A 19 14.83 -3.82 32.57
C PRO A 19 15.71 -4.79 31.77
N PHE A 20 15.23 -6.03 31.69
CA PHE A 20 15.85 -7.16 31.01
C PHE A 20 16.03 -6.90 29.50
N TYR A 21 17.29 -6.87 29.06
CA TYR A 21 17.72 -6.85 27.66
C TYR A 21 18.48 -8.16 27.40
N ASN A 22 17.85 -9.14 26.75
CA ASN A 22 18.51 -10.38 26.34
C ASN A 22 18.95 -10.26 24.87
N GLY A 23 20.16 -9.73 24.66
CA GLY A 23 20.88 -9.86 23.40
C GLY A 23 22.02 -10.87 23.56
N PHE A 24 21.86 -12.07 23.03
CA PHE A 24 22.98 -13.02 22.91
C PHE A 24 23.68 -12.77 21.57
N TYR A 25 24.84 -12.11 21.62
CA TYR A 25 25.81 -12.07 20.53
C TYR A 25 26.72 -13.30 20.63
N TYR A 26 26.78 -14.13 19.59
CA TYR A 26 27.89 -15.08 19.42
C TYR A 26 28.94 -14.46 18.52
N SER A 27 30.15 -14.28 19.07
CA SER A 27 31.34 -13.90 18.32
C SER A 27 31.87 -15.10 17.55
N ASN A 28 31.90 -15.00 16.22
CA ASN A 28 32.70 -15.90 15.40
C ASN A 28 34.17 -15.45 15.49
N ASN A 29 35.01 -16.21 16.18
CA ASN A 29 36.46 -16.10 16.05
C ASN A 29 36.97 -17.27 15.18
N PRO A 30 37.53 -17.01 13.99
CA PRO A 30 38.11 -18.04 13.14
C PRO A 30 39.54 -18.35 13.62
N ASN A 31 39.88 -19.64 13.65
CA ASN A 31 41.20 -20.25 13.87
C ASN A 31 41.41 -20.88 15.27
N GLY A 32 41.17 -22.19 15.35
CA GLY A 32 41.63 -23.06 16.42
C GLY A 32 41.34 -24.52 16.05
N TRP A 33 42.39 -25.30 15.80
CA TRP A 33 42.34 -26.66 15.27
C TRP A 33 41.93 -27.72 16.31
N ASN A 34 41.39 -28.83 15.80
CA ASN A 34 40.87 -30.04 16.48
C ASN A 34 41.73 -30.63 17.61
N LEU A 35 41.07 -31.07 18.70
CA LEU A 35 41.08 -32.47 19.16
C LEU A 35 40.10 -32.67 20.33
N GLY A 36 39.22 -33.67 20.26
CA GLY A 36 38.36 -34.04 21.39
C GLY A 36 37.22 -34.96 21.02
N ASN A 37 37.52 -36.25 20.93
CA ASN A 37 36.56 -37.33 20.74
C ASN A 37 35.59 -37.37 21.93
N GLY A 38 34.33 -37.03 21.69
CA GLY A 38 33.26 -37.05 22.67
C GLY A 38 31.95 -37.44 22.00
N HIS A 39 31.64 -38.75 22.05
CA HIS A 39 30.29 -39.24 21.79
C HIS A 39 29.32 -38.54 22.74
N SER A 40 28.70 -37.49 22.25
CA SER A 40 27.41 -37.02 22.72
C SER A 40 26.50 -37.10 21.51
N GLU A 41 25.71 -38.18 21.47
CA GLU A 41 24.52 -38.24 20.63
C GLU A 41 23.59 -37.10 21.05
N GLY A 42 23.79 -35.94 20.45
CA GLY A 42 22.79 -34.89 20.43
C GLY A 42 21.63 -35.40 19.57
N VAL A 43 20.49 -35.63 20.22
CA VAL A 43 19.21 -35.97 19.60
C VAL A 43 18.71 -34.76 18.80
N PHE A 44 19.36 -34.44 17.69
CA PHE A 44 18.74 -33.68 16.61
C PHE A 44 18.28 -34.73 15.60
N ASN A 45 17.03 -35.17 15.77
CA ASN A 45 16.33 -35.81 14.66
C ASN A 45 16.40 -34.81 13.50
N GLY A 46 17.12 -35.15 12.43
CA GLY A 46 17.39 -34.30 11.26
C GLY A 46 16.15 -33.99 10.42
N VAL A 47 15.12 -33.47 11.07
CA VAL A 47 13.83 -33.10 10.51
C VAL A 47 13.86 -31.58 10.38
N LYS A 48 13.77 -31.11 9.14
CA LYS A 48 13.79 -29.69 8.80
C LYS A 48 12.37 -29.22 8.53
N LEU A 49 11.90 -28.23 9.28
CA LEU A 49 10.70 -27.47 8.90
C LEU A 49 10.99 -26.63 7.65
N VAL A 50 10.07 -26.60 6.71
CA VAL A 50 10.13 -25.81 5.48
C VAL A 50 8.80 -25.08 5.30
N VAL A 51 8.87 -23.80 4.92
CA VAL A 51 7.70 -22.98 4.60
C VAL A 51 7.79 -22.58 3.12
N GLU A 52 6.71 -22.83 2.40
CA GLU A 52 6.57 -22.55 0.98
C GLU A 52 5.56 -21.41 0.79
N THR A 53 6.01 -20.36 0.10
CA THR A 53 5.21 -19.20 -0.30
C THR A 53 5.51 -18.87 -1.77
N PRO A 54 4.57 -18.26 -2.51
CA PRO A 54 4.81 -17.87 -3.90
C PRO A 54 5.90 -16.80 -4.00
N GLU A 55 6.69 -16.85 -5.07
CA GLU A 55 7.66 -15.80 -5.41
C GLU A 55 6.98 -14.61 -6.13
N GLU A 56 5.87 -14.86 -6.82
CA GLU A 56 5.14 -13.85 -7.58
C GLU A 56 4.20 -13.01 -6.70
N THR A 57 4.09 -11.73 -7.04
CA THR A 57 3.13 -10.80 -6.43
C THR A 57 1.68 -11.20 -6.74
N LEU A 58 0.84 -11.26 -5.70
CA LEU A 58 -0.57 -11.56 -5.85
C LEU A 58 -1.36 -10.28 -6.15
N PHE A 59 -2.11 -10.29 -7.24
CA PHE A 59 -2.97 -9.18 -7.62
C PHE A 59 -4.42 -9.45 -7.27
N SER A 60 -5.04 -8.51 -6.55
CA SER A 60 -6.48 -8.55 -6.27
C SER A 60 -7.13 -7.19 -6.55
N HIS A 61 -8.40 -7.02 -6.19
CA HIS A 61 -9.11 -5.75 -6.31
C HIS A 61 -9.78 -5.39 -5.00
N GLN A 62 -10.08 -4.11 -4.81
CA GLN A 62 -10.68 -3.64 -3.56
C GLN A 62 -11.94 -4.42 -3.24
N GLY A 63 -12.09 -4.73 -1.96
CA GLY A 63 -13.12 -5.48 -1.27
C GLY A 63 -13.30 -6.94 -1.69
N ALA A 64 -12.42 -7.47 -2.55
CA ALA A 64 -12.41 -8.89 -2.86
C ALA A 64 -12.04 -9.72 -1.63
N GLN A 65 -12.24 -11.03 -1.73
CA GLN A 65 -11.62 -12.00 -0.84
C GLN A 65 -10.36 -12.53 -1.51
N VAL A 66 -9.24 -12.54 -0.80
CA VAL A 66 -7.97 -13.10 -1.27
C VAL A 66 -7.44 -14.12 -0.27
N THR A 67 -6.69 -15.09 -0.76
CA THR A 67 -5.95 -16.04 0.07
C THR A 67 -4.46 -15.83 -0.20
N LEU A 68 -3.70 -15.50 0.84
CA LEU A 68 -2.24 -15.41 0.82
C LEU A 68 -1.67 -16.82 1.07
N PRO A 69 -1.08 -17.47 0.06
CA PRO A 69 -0.65 -18.85 0.18
C PRO A 69 0.50 -19.00 1.16
N CYS A 70 0.39 -19.96 2.07
CA CYS A 70 1.49 -20.40 2.93
C CYS A 70 1.26 -21.86 3.31
N HIS A 71 2.16 -22.71 2.84
CA HIS A 71 2.16 -24.14 3.11
C HIS A 71 3.44 -24.50 3.88
N TYR A 72 3.38 -25.49 4.76
CA TYR A 72 4.58 -25.96 5.46
C TYR A 72 4.70 -27.48 5.40
N HIS A 73 5.94 -27.97 5.36
CA HIS A 73 6.20 -29.41 5.44
C HIS A 73 7.49 -29.68 6.21
N TYR A 74 7.72 -30.96 6.46
CA TYR A 74 8.93 -31.43 7.13
C TYR A 74 9.73 -32.30 6.16
N GLU A 75 11.04 -32.14 6.20
CA GLU A 75 12.00 -32.95 5.45
C GLU A 75 12.93 -33.69 6.41
N PRO A 76 12.86 -35.02 6.54
CA PRO A 76 11.89 -35.92 5.89
C PRO A 76 10.47 -35.79 6.46
N THR A 77 9.49 -36.28 5.70
CA THR A 77 8.07 -36.18 6.11
C THR A 77 7.82 -36.93 7.41
N LEU A 78 7.25 -36.21 8.38
CA LEU A 78 6.87 -36.80 9.66
C LEU A 78 5.59 -37.63 9.56
N PRO A 79 5.52 -38.80 10.23
CA PRO A 79 4.32 -39.64 10.26
C PRO A 79 3.24 -39.11 11.21
N THR A 80 3.61 -38.34 12.23
CA THR A 80 2.68 -37.76 13.21
C THR A 80 2.59 -36.25 13.07
N PRO A 81 1.38 -35.66 12.98
CA PRO A 81 1.21 -34.22 12.98
C PRO A 81 1.77 -33.61 14.28
N ARG A 82 2.55 -32.54 14.14
CA ARG A 82 3.01 -31.72 15.27
C ARG A 82 2.12 -30.49 15.39
N THR A 83 1.90 -30.06 16.62
CA THR A 83 1.16 -28.81 16.87
C THR A 83 2.10 -27.64 16.66
N VAL A 84 1.85 -26.86 15.60
CA VAL A 84 2.62 -25.65 15.29
C VAL A 84 1.87 -24.39 15.71
N ARG A 85 2.64 -23.32 15.97
CA ARG A 85 2.11 -21.97 16.13
C ARG A 85 2.33 -21.20 14.82
N ILE A 86 1.28 -20.59 14.32
CA ILE A 86 1.29 -19.77 13.11
C ILE A 86 1.20 -18.31 13.50
N LYS A 87 2.02 -17.47 12.88
CA LYS A 87 1.89 -16.02 12.94
C LYS A 87 1.90 -15.40 11.56
N TRP A 88 1.01 -14.45 11.36
CA TRP A 88 0.93 -13.60 10.20
C TRP A 88 1.03 -12.14 10.64
N TRP A 89 1.92 -11.39 9.99
CA TRP A 89 2.02 -9.95 10.16
C TRP A 89 2.35 -9.26 8.85
N LYS A 90 1.92 -8.00 8.73
CA LYS A 90 2.29 -7.12 7.63
C LYS A 90 3.60 -6.44 7.99
N LEU A 91 4.58 -6.51 7.08
CA LEU A 91 5.88 -5.88 7.26
C LEU A 91 5.77 -4.35 7.30
N SER A 92 6.75 -3.74 7.96
CA SER A 92 6.91 -2.29 7.96
C SER A 92 7.11 -1.78 6.53
N GLU A 93 6.38 -0.72 6.20
CA GLU A 93 6.51 0.00 4.95
C GLU A 93 6.54 1.48 5.28
N ASN A 94 7.55 2.19 4.76
CA ASN A 94 7.62 3.66 4.84
C ASN A 94 7.58 4.25 6.26
N GLY A 95 8.19 3.56 7.23
CA GLY A 95 8.26 3.99 8.63
C GLY A 95 7.01 3.67 9.47
N ALA A 96 6.00 3.00 8.89
CA ALA A 96 4.89 2.44 9.66
C ALA A 96 5.37 1.25 10.50
N PRO A 97 4.87 1.05 11.73
CA PRO A 97 5.20 -0.14 12.51
C PRO A 97 4.69 -1.41 11.81
N GLU A 98 5.37 -2.53 12.05
CA GLU A 98 4.84 -3.84 11.69
C GLU A 98 3.47 -4.06 12.33
N GLN A 99 2.55 -4.67 11.58
CA GLN A 99 1.18 -4.87 12.03
C GLN A 99 0.89 -6.35 12.17
N ASP A 100 0.68 -6.79 13.41
CA ASP A 100 0.14 -8.13 13.68
C ASP A 100 -1.20 -8.29 12.93
N VAL A 101 -1.35 -9.41 12.23
CA VAL A 101 -2.58 -9.70 11.48
C VAL A 101 -3.34 -10.84 12.15
N LEU A 102 -2.69 -12.00 12.31
CA LEU A 102 -3.31 -13.19 12.90
C LEU A 102 -2.27 -14.07 13.59
N VAL A 103 -2.64 -14.65 14.73
CA VAL A 103 -1.88 -15.71 15.41
C VAL A 103 -2.80 -16.90 15.64
N ALA A 104 -2.31 -18.11 15.37
CA ALA A 104 -3.05 -19.35 15.60
C ALA A 104 -2.21 -20.45 16.23
N ILE A 105 -2.85 -21.31 17.02
CA ILE A 105 -2.29 -22.54 17.55
C ILE A 105 -3.40 -23.60 17.64
N GLY A 106 -3.22 -24.69 16.90
CA GLY A 106 -4.29 -25.67 16.68
C GLY A 106 -5.56 -25.00 16.13
N GLN A 107 -6.70 -25.20 16.80
CA GLN A 107 -7.98 -24.60 16.40
C GLN A 107 -8.20 -23.17 16.89
N ARG A 108 -7.36 -22.68 17.81
CA ARG A 108 -7.50 -21.35 18.40
C ARG A 108 -6.79 -20.33 17.53
N HIS A 109 -7.45 -19.23 17.21
CA HIS A 109 -6.86 -18.12 16.48
C HIS A 109 -7.27 -16.78 17.09
N ARG A 110 -6.44 -15.76 16.86
CA ARG A 110 -6.67 -14.39 17.28
C ARG A 110 -6.22 -13.45 16.15
N SER A 111 -7.12 -12.56 15.75
CA SER A 111 -6.86 -11.49 14.78
C SER A 111 -6.63 -10.14 15.48
N PHE A 112 -5.89 -9.24 14.85
CA PHE A 112 -5.47 -7.97 15.44
C PHE A 112 -5.89 -6.77 14.57
N GLY A 113 -5.82 -5.55 15.15
CA GLY A 113 -6.07 -4.29 14.44
C GLY A 113 -7.38 -4.24 13.62
N ASN A 114 -7.27 -3.64 12.44
CA ASN A 114 -8.33 -3.53 11.42
C ASN A 114 -8.60 -4.86 10.68
N TYR A 115 -7.81 -5.90 10.92
CA TYR A 115 -8.01 -7.24 10.36
C TYR A 115 -9.06 -8.07 11.13
N ARG A 116 -9.44 -7.63 12.34
CA ARG A 116 -10.45 -8.33 13.17
C ARG A 116 -11.74 -8.58 12.41
N GLY A 117 -12.17 -9.85 12.38
CA GLY A 117 -13.39 -10.30 11.68
C GLY A 117 -13.25 -10.42 10.16
N ARG A 118 -12.16 -9.93 9.57
CA ARG A 118 -11.88 -10.02 8.12
C ARG A 118 -10.93 -11.15 7.75
N VAL A 119 -10.11 -11.60 8.70
CA VAL A 119 -9.07 -12.61 8.45
C VAL A 119 -9.34 -13.94 9.13
N ARG A 120 -8.95 -15.02 8.47
CA ARG A 120 -8.95 -16.39 9.01
C ARG A 120 -7.92 -17.25 8.30
N LEU A 121 -7.48 -18.33 8.94
CA LEU A 121 -6.71 -19.36 8.24
C LEU A 121 -7.62 -20.13 7.29
N TRP A 122 -7.10 -20.42 6.10
CA TRP A 122 -7.74 -21.30 5.13
C TRP A 122 -7.58 -22.75 5.58
N GLN A 123 -8.69 -23.49 5.69
CA GLN A 123 -8.70 -24.86 6.21
C GLN A 123 -8.90 -25.87 5.06
N ASN A 124 -7.89 -26.03 4.21
CA ASN A 124 -7.92 -26.97 3.08
C ASN A 124 -6.87 -28.09 3.19
N GLY A 125 -6.36 -28.34 4.40
CA GLY A 125 -5.39 -29.40 4.69
C GLY A 125 -4.79 -29.22 6.08
N GLU A 126 -4.15 -30.28 6.60
CA GLU A 126 -3.49 -30.22 7.92
C GLU A 126 -2.26 -29.30 7.94
N ARG A 127 -1.64 -29.08 6.78
CA ARG A 127 -0.41 -28.29 6.59
C ARG A 127 -0.64 -26.98 5.83
N GLU A 128 -1.91 -26.64 5.67
CA GLU A 128 -2.36 -25.43 5.00
C GLU A 128 -2.53 -24.33 6.03
N VAL A 129 -1.70 -23.29 5.94
CA VAL A 129 -1.69 -22.16 6.87
C VAL A 129 -1.85 -20.82 6.15
N SER A 130 -2.38 -20.86 4.93
CA SER A 130 -2.71 -19.68 4.13
C SER A 130 -3.67 -18.74 4.85
N LEU A 131 -3.43 -17.44 4.72
CA LEU A 131 -4.27 -16.40 5.31
C LEU A 131 -5.34 -15.95 4.32
N GLN A 132 -6.60 -16.13 4.66
CA GLN A 132 -7.69 -15.55 3.90
C GLN A 132 -8.06 -14.17 4.47
N ILE A 133 -8.06 -13.15 3.61
CA ILE A 133 -8.48 -11.78 3.94
C ILE A 133 -9.76 -11.48 3.14
N ARG A 134 -10.81 -11.04 3.83
CA ARG A 134 -12.07 -10.58 3.25
C ARG A 134 -12.12 -9.07 3.23
N ASP A 135 -12.94 -8.53 2.32
CA ASP A 135 -13.18 -7.10 2.20
C ASP A 135 -11.84 -6.33 2.15
N LEU A 136 -11.03 -6.64 1.12
CA LEU A 136 -9.75 -5.99 0.92
C LEU A 136 -9.85 -4.47 0.87
N ARG A 137 -8.98 -3.79 1.61
CA ARG A 137 -8.90 -2.34 1.68
C ARG A 137 -7.62 -1.86 1.01
N LEU A 138 -7.57 -0.57 0.68
CA LEU A 138 -6.37 0.06 0.14
C LEU A 138 -5.16 -0.14 1.05
N GLU A 139 -5.37 -0.03 2.37
CA GLU A 139 -4.32 -0.25 3.37
C GLU A 139 -3.84 -1.70 3.49
N ASP A 140 -4.55 -2.68 2.92
CA ASP A 140 -4.17 -4.09 2.97
C ASP A 140 -3.09 -4.44 1.93
N SER A 141 -2.81 -3.57 0.95
CA SER A 141 -1.71 -3.77 -0.01
C SER A 141 -0.36 -3.75 0.73
N GLY A 142 0.55 -4.66 0.40
CA GLY A 142 1.91 -4.70 0.93
C GLY A 142 2.42 -6.13 1.15
N ARG A 143 3.55 -6.25 1.85
CA ARG A 143 4.24 -7.52 2.10
C ARG A 143 3.86 -8.12 3.44
N TYR A 144 3.51 -9.40 3.44
CA TYR A 144 3.11 -10.17 4.60
C TYR A 144 4.12 -11.26 4.87
N ARG A 145 4.41 -11.51 6.16
CA ARG A 145 5.21 -12.65 6.59
C ARG A 145 4.33 -13.71 7.23
N CYS A 146 4.49 -14.94 6.76
CA CYS A 146 3.97 -16.15 7.39
C CYS A 146 5.11 -16.81 8.17
N GLU A 147 4.97 -16.97 9.47
CA GLU A 147 5.94 -17.67 10.33
C GLU A 147 5.27 -18.90 10.95
N VAL A 148 5.91 -20.05 10.79
CA VAL A 148 5.51 -21.33 11.37
C VAL A 148 6.55 -21.72 12.40
N ILE A 149 6.08 -21.99 13.63
CA ILE A 149 6.93 -22.27 14.79
C ILE A 149 6.57 -23.64 15.35
N ASP A 150 7.54 -24.55 15.39
CA ASP A 150 7.46 -25.88 16.01
C ASP A 150 8.46 -25.96 17.17
N GLY A 151 8.00 -25.70 18.39
CA GLY A 151 8.85 -25.71 19.59
C GLY A 151 9.93 -24.62 19.55
N LEU A 152 11.18 -25.03 19.25
CA LEU A 152 12.34 -24.14 19.11
C LEU A 152 12.73 -23.87 17.66
N GLU A 153 12.10 -24.57 16.70
CA GLU A 153 12.35 -24.37 15.27
C GLU A 153 11.32 -23.40 14.69
N ASP A 154 11.78 -22.44 13.90
CA ASP A 154 10.94 -21.50 13.17
C ASP A 154 11.39 -21.38 11.72
N GLN A 155 10.42 -21.26 10.82
CA GLN A 155 10.63 -20.89 9.43
C GLN A 155 9.58 -19.89 8.99
N SER A 156 9.93 -19.09 7.98
CA SER A 156 9.02 -18.09 7.47
C SER A 156 9.11 -17.93 5.96
N GLY A 157 8.01 -17.50 5.37
CA GLY A 157 7.90 -17.11 3.95
C GLY A 157 7.26 -15.74 3.82
N LEU A 158 7.48 -15.10 2.67
CA LEU A 158 6.94 -13.79 2.35
C LEU A 158 5.90 -13.91 1.24
N VAL A 159 4.81 -13.16 1.37
CA VAL A 159 3.77 -13.04 0.35
C VAL A 159 3.51 -11.57 0.10
N GLU A 160 3.63 -11.15 -1.15
CA GLU A 160 3.31 -9.79 -1.56
C GLU A 160 1.90 -9.73 -2.14
N LEU A 161 1.08 -8.83 -1.59
CA LEU A 161 -0.27 -8.56 -2.06
C LEU A 161 -0.35 -7.15 -2.61
N GLU A 162 -0.85 -7.02 -3.82
CA GLU A 162 -1.12 -5.74 -4.44
C GLU A 162 -2.53 -5.65 -4.99
N LEU A 163 -3.09 -4.44 -4.92
CA LEU A 163 -4.34 -4.14 -5.59
C LEU A 163 -4.06 -3.75 -7.04
N ARG A 164 -4.91 -4.23 -7.95
CA ARG A 164 -4.97 -3.69 -9.31
C ARG A 164 -5.52 -2.27 -9.24
N GLY A 165 -4.83 -1.35 -9.90
CA GLY A 165 -5.21 0.05 -9.92
C GLY A 165 -4.39 0.84 -10.94
N VAL A 166 -4.56 2.15 -10.90
CA VAL A 166 -3.96 3.09 -11.85
C VAL A 166 -3.32 4.23 -11.07
N VAL A 167 -2.08 4.56 -11.44
CA VAL A 167 -1.41 5.74 -10.93
C VAL A 167 -1.79 6.95 -11.77
N PHE A 168 -2.10 8.06 -11.11
CA PHE A 168 -2.36 9.34 -11.75
C PHE A 168 -1.68 10.49 -11.02
N PRO A 169 -1.19 11.52 -11.76
CA PRO A 169 -0.70 12.74 -11.14
C PRO A 169 -1.87 13.58 -10.62
N TYR A 170 -1.68 14.17 -9.44
CA TYR A 170 -2.62 15.10 -8.84
C TYR A 170 -1.90 16.40 -8.44
N GLN A 171 -2.53 17.52 -8.75
CA GLN A 171 -2.03 18.86 -8.52
C GLN A 171 -3.07 19.64 -7.72
N HIS A 172 -2.63 20.51 -6.81
CA HIS A 172 -3.51 21.36 -6.02
C HIS A 172 -4.27 22.38 -6.91
N PRO A 173 -5.50 22.79 -6.54
CA PRO A 173 -6.26 23.81 -7.27
C PRO A 173 -5.53 25.14 -7.46
N GLN A 174 -4.65 25.51 -6.51
CA GLN A 174 -3.85 26.74 -6.57
C GLN A 174 -2.57 26.63 -7.42
N GLY A 175 -2.37 25.52 -8.13
CA GLY A 175 -1.22 25.34 -9.02
C GLY A 175 -0.22 24.27 -8.57
N ARG A 176 0.90 24.23 -9.27
CA ARG A 176 1.98 23.24 -9.09
C ARG A 176 2.71 23.43 -7.77
N TYR A 177 3.14 22.32 -7.18
CA TYR A 177 4.04 22.26 -6.03
C TYR A 177 3.51 22.97 -4.78
N GLN A 178 2.23 22.74 -4.49
CA GLN A 178 1.55 23.34 -3.35
C GLN A 178 1.22 22.37 -2.23
N LEU A 179 1.55 21.07 -2.34
CA LEU A 179 1.23 20.09 -1.31
C LEU A 179 2.48 19.69 -0.53
N ASN A 180 2.46 19.83 0.79
CA ASN A 180 3.39 19.08 1.63
C ASN A 180 2.98 17.59 1.69
N PHE A 181 3.78 16.73 2.32
CA PHE A 181 3.52 15.28 2.29
C PHE A 181 2.17 14.89 2.92
N HIS A 182 1.79 15.52 4.03
CA HIS A 182 0.52 15.22 4.70
C HIS A 182 -0.70 15.77 3.94
N GLU A 183 -0.54 16.91 3.28
CA GLU A 183 -1.55 17.46 2.37
C GLU A 183 -1.69 16.57 1.12
N ALA A 184 -0.59 16.04 0.60
CA ALA A 184 -0.59 15.09 -0.52
C ALA A 184 -1.31 13.78 -0.18
N GLN A 185 -1.10 13.24 1.03
CA GLN A 185 -1.84 12.07 1.52
C GLN A 185 -3.35 12.32 1.53
N ARG A 186 -3.79 13.40 2.18
CA ARG A 186 -5.21 13.78 2.24
C ARG A 186 -5.80 14.05 0.86
N ALA A 187 -5.05 14.69 -0.02
CA ALA A 187 -5.49 14.96 -1.39
C ALA A 187 -5.79 13.66 -2.15
N CYS A 188 -4.94 12.63 -2.05
CA CYS A 188 -5.23 11.33 -2.67
C CYS A 188 -6.45 10.66 -2.02
N GLU A 189 -6.56 10.67 -0.69
CA GLU A 189 -7.71 10.07 0.04
C GLU A 189 -9.04 10.71 -0.37
N GLU A 190 -9.08 12.04 -0.50
CA GLU A 190 -10.25 12.78 -0.98
C GLU A 190 -10.67 12.35 -2.39
N GLN A 191 -9.72 11.89 -3.22
CA GLN A 191 -9.94 11.39 -4.58
C GLN A 191 -10.18 9.87 -4.70
N ASP A 192 -10.47 9.17 -3.59
CA ASP A 192 -10.69 7.71 -3.55
C ASP A 192 -9.44 6.92 -3.95
N ALA A 193 -8.29 7.41 -3.50
CA ALA A 193 -6.96 6.91 -3.81
C ALA A 193 -6.04 6.98 -2.58
N VAL A 194 -4.85 6.40 -2.70
CA VAL A 194 -3.74 6.58 -1.73
C VAL A 194 -2.52 7.14 -2.44
N VAL A 195 -1.51 7.63 -1.71
CA VAL A 195 -0.23 8.00 -2.34
C VAL A 195 0.41 6.74 -2.92
N ALA A 196 0.85 6.81 -4.17
CA ALA A 196 1.42 5.67 -4.87
C ALA A 196 2.78 5.25 -4.28
N SER A 197 3.06 3.95 -4.29
CA SER A 197 4.39 3.42 -4.02
C SER A 197 5.35 3.67 -5.20
N PHE A 198 6.64 3.47 -4.99
CA PHE A 198 7.62 3.54 -6.07
C PHE A 198 7.36 2.47 -7.14
N GLU A 199 7.07 1.24 -6.72
CA GLU A 199 6.80 0.10 -7.59
C GLU A 199 5.56 0.34 -8.47
N GLN A 200 4.53 0.98 -7.90
CA GLN A 200 3.34 1.39 -8.64
C GLN A 200 3.65 2.50 -9.66
N LEU A 201 4.43 3.52 -9.28
CA LEU A 201 4.84 4.58 -10.21
C LEU A 201 5.73 4.03 -11.34
N PHE A 202 6.66 3.14 -11.00
CA PHE A 202 7.58 2.51 -11.94
C PHE A 202 6.81 1.70 -12.99
N ARG A 203 5.84 0.88 -12.57
CA ARG A 203 4.96 0.16 -13.50
C ARG A 203 4.12 1.11 -14.36
N ALA A 204 3.58 2.17 -13.79
CA ALA A 204 2.84 3.16 -14.57
C ALA A 204 3.74 3.82 -15.64
N TRP A 205 5.01 4.06 -15.34
CA TRP A 205 6.01 4.54 -16.30
C TRP A 205 6.32 3.51 -17.39
N GLU A 206 6.48 2.23 -17.04
CA GLU A 206 6.64 1.14 -18.02
C GLU A 206 5.43 1.05 -18.97
N GLU A 207 4.24 1.35 -18.47
CA GLU A 207 3.01 1.46 -19.25
C GLU A 207 2.86 2.79 -20.02
N GLY A 208 3.86 3.67 -19.97
CA GLY A 208 3.93 4.90 -20.77
C GLY A 208 3.58 6.20 -20.05
N LEU A 209 3.43 6.20 -18.71
CA LEU A 209 3.23 7.45 -17.96
C LEU A 209 4.45 8.37 -18.10
N ASP A 210 4.23 9.53 -18.72
CA ASP A 210 5.21 10.61 -18.84
C ASP A 210 4.67 11.86 -18.16
N TRP A 211 5.34 12.30 -17.10
CA TRP A 211 4.91 13.46 -16.31
C TRP A 211 6.10 14.27 -15.79
N CYS A 212 6.20 15.53 -16.21
CA CYS A 212 7.33 16.40 -15.92
C CYS A 212 7.12 17.32 -14.70
N ASN A 213 6.33 16.87 -13.73
CA ASN A 213 6.29 17.49 -12.41
C ASN A 213 6.69 16.47 -11.35
N ALA A 214 7.54 16.92 -10.41
CA ALA A 214 7.93 16.13 -9.26
C ALA A 214 6.75 15.95 -8.29
N GLY A 215 6.50 14.72 -7.85
CA GLY A 215 5.41 14.39 -6.95
C GLY A 215 5.83 13.50 -5.78
N TRP A 216 5.14 13.64 -4.66
CA TRP A 216 5.30 12.76 -3.49
C TRP A 216 4.92 11.31 -3.80
N LEU A 217 5.66 10.39 -3.19
CA LEU A 217 5.38 8.95 -3.11
C LEU A 217 5.20 8.49 -1.67
N GLN A 218 4.68 7.28 -1.48
CA GLN A 218 4.28 6.72 -0.20
C GLN A 218 5.43 6.66 0.83
N ASP A 219 6.68 6.52 0.36
CA ASP A 219 7.92 6.51 1.15
C ASP A 219 8.44 7.92 1.50
N ALA A 220 7.64 8.96 1.21
CA ALA A 220 8.00 10.36 1.32
C ALA A 220 9.23 10.78 0.48
N SER A 221 9.58 9.96 -0.52
CA SER A 221 10.43 10.40 -1.62
C SER A 221 9.62 11.25 -2.60
N VAL A 222 10.35 12.02 -3.42
CA VAL A 222 9.76 12.84 -4.47
C VAL A 222 10.37 12.42 -5.79
N GLN A 223 9.54 12.04 -6.74
CA GLN A 223 10.00 11.47 -8.02
C GLN A 223 9.13 11.93 -9.19
N TYR A 224 9.57 11.69 -10.42
CA TYR A 224 8.76 11.92 -11.62
C TYR A 224 9.17 11.01 -12.79
N PRO A 225 8.20 10.40 -13.51
CA PRO A 225 8.47 9.50 -14.61
C PRO A 225 8.62 10.24 -15.95
N ILE A 226 9.66 9.93 -16.72
CA ILE A 226 9.88 10.49 -18.07
C ILE A 226 10.13 9.35 -19.05
N THR A 227 9.29 9.24 -20.08
CA THR A 227 9.48 8.28 -21.18
C THR A 227 10.30 8.88 -22.31
N LEU A 228 10.20 10.20 -22.52
CA LEU A 228 11.00 10.92 -23.53
C LEU A 228 11.79 12.07 -22.91
N ALA A 229 13.12 11.96 -22.99
CA ALA A 229 14.05 12.95 -22.50
C ALA A 229 13.86 14.30 -23.20
N ARG A 230 13.74 15.37 -22.41
CA ARG A 230 13.55 16.74 -22.92
C ARG A 230 14.12 17.77 -21.95
N GLN A 231 14.59 18.88 -22.49
CA GLN A 231 15.33 19.90 -21.76
C GLN A 231 14.66 20.40 -20.46
N PRO A 232 13.35 20.76 -20.42
CA PRO A 232 12.72 21.22 -19.18
C PRO A 232 12.52 20.11 -18.14
N CYS A 233 12.66 18.84 -18.55
CA CYS A 233 12.43 17.67 -17.73
C CYS A 233 13.77 17.00 -17.47
N GLY A 234 14.67 17.77 -16.86
CA GLY A 234 16.04 17.42 -16.45
C GLY A 234 17.06 17.20 -17.56
N GLY A 235 16.86 17.77 -18.75
CA GLY A 235 17.92 17.87 -19.77
C GLY A 235 17.86 16.85 -20.91
N LEU A 236 18.57 17.17 -21.99
CA LEU A 236 18.80 16.29 -23.14
C LEU A 236 19.90 15.27 -22.80
N GLY A 237 19.77 14.03 -23.29
CA GLY A 237 20.81 12.99 -23.16
C GLY A 237 20.72 12.08 -21.94
N LEU A 238 19.73 12.27 -21.06
CA LEU A 238 19.41 11.30 -20.01
C LEU A 238 18.51 10.19 -20.55
N ALA A 239 18.73 8.95 -20.13
CA ALA A 239 17.85 7.83 -20.45
C ALA A 239 16.43 8.04 -19.89
N PRO A 240 15.39 7.48 -20.53
CA PRO A 240 14.07 7.35 -19.95
C PRO A 240 14.13 6.67 -18.57
N GLY A 241 13.24 7.07 -17.66
CA GLY A 241 13.18 6.48 -16.32
C GLY A 241 12.39 7.32 -15.32
N VAL A 242 12.23 6.76 -14.12
CA VAL A 242 11.71 7.46 -12.95
C VAL A 242 12.85 8.20 -12.27
N ARG A 243 12.77 9.52 -12.24
CA ARG A 243 13.81 10.39 -11.71
C ARG A 243 13.51 10.73 -10.28
N SER A 244 14.51 10.58 -9.41
CA SER A 244 14.33 10.76 -7.97
C SER A 244 15.02 12.00 -7.45
N TYR A 245 14.29 12.73 -6.62
CA TYR A 245 14.82 13.77 -5.74
C TYR A 245 15.14 13.23 -4.34
N GLY A 246 14.90 11.94 -4.10
CA GLY A 246 15.09 11.28 -2.80
C GLY A 246 14.07 11.72 -1.74
N PRO A 247 14.29 11.30 -0.48
CA PRO A 247 13.47 11.72 0.66
C PRO A 247 13.49 13.24 0.86
N ARG A 248 12.32 13.83 1.15
CA ARG A 248 12.16 15.28 1.35
C ARG A 248 11.51 15.59 2.70
N HIS A 249 11.69 16.80 3.20
CA HIS A 249 11.14 17.19 4.50
C HIS A 249 9.61 17.31 4.44
N HIS A 250 8.90 16.45 5.16
CA HIS A 250 7.44 16.22 5.03
C HIS A 250 6.58 17.48 5.20
N ARG A 251 7.04 18.47 5.98
CA ARG A 251 6.29 19.70 6.29
C ARG A 251 6.75 20.96 5.55
N LEU A 252 8.01 20.98 5.11
CA LEU A 252 8.64 22.22 4.60
C LEU A 252 8.67 22.24 3.08
N HIS A 253 8.92 21.08 2.46
CA HIS A 253 8.95 20.98 1.01
C HIS A 253 7.53 20.80 0.48
N ARG A 254 7.30 21.32 -0.73
CA ARG A 254 6.02 21.25 -1.42
C ARG A 254 6.23 20.75 -2.83
N TYR A 255 5.37 19.84 -3.26
CA TYR A 255 5.39 19.18 -4.56
C TYR A 255 3.97 18.85 -5.00
N ASP A 256 3.82 18.20 -6.16
CA ASP A 256 2.57 17.55 -6.56
C ASP A 256 2.52 16.17 -5.88
N VAL A 257 1.60 15.28 -6.28
CA VAL A 257 1.55 13.91 -5.75
C VAL A 257 1.15 12.93 -6.83
N PHE A 258 1.70 11.72 -6.79
CA PHE A 258 1.18 10.60 -7.57
C PHE A 258 0.25 9.79 -6.68
N CYS A 259 -1.01 9.70 -7.08
CA CYS A 259 -2.02 8.93 -6.38
C CYS A 259 -2.26 7.60 -7.10
N PHE A 260 -2.55 6.55 -6.34
CA PHE A 260 -2.95 5.24 -6.82
C PHE A 260 -4.44 5.02 -6.52
N ALA A 261 -5.25 4.91 -7.56
CA ALA A 261 -6.66 4.54 -7.45
C ALA A 261 -6.84 3.03 -7.74
N PRO A 262 -7.52 2.28 -6.86
CA PRO A 262 -7.78 0.87 -7.09
C PRO A 262 -8.84 0.69 -8.19
N ALA A 263 -8.95 -0.52 -8.71
CA ALA A 263 -10.01 -0.87 -9.65
C ALA A 263 -11.42 -0.61 -9.04
N LEU A 264 -12.26 0.08 -9.81
CA LEU A 264 -13.52 0.66 -9.34
C LEU A 264 -14.61 -0.38 -9.00
N ARG A 265 -15.28 -0.19 -7.85
CA ARG A 265 -16.48 -0.94 -7.42
C ARG A 265 -17.80 -0.23 -7.75
N GLY A 266 -17.99 0.06 -9.02
CA GLY A 266 -19.18 0.76 -9.50
C GLY A 266 -19.02 1.14 -10.95
N GLN A 267 -19.74 2.18 -11.35
CA GLN A 267 -19.70 2.71 -12.71
C GLN A 267 -19.53 4.23 -12.68
N VAL A 268 -18.53 4.74 -13.39
CA VAL A 268 -18.48 6.14 -13.79
C VAL A 268 -19.05 6.27 -15.18
N TYR A 269 -19.88 7.29 -15.40
CA TYR A 269 -20.49 7.60 -16.69
C TYR A 269 -20.61 9.11 -16.86
N TYR A 270 -20.67 9.56 -18.10
CA TYR A 270 -21.01 10.93 -18.42
C TYR A 270 -22.53 11.08 -18.38
N LEU A 271 -23.05 12.04 -17.60
CA LEU A 271 -24.48 12.30 -17.54
C LEU A 271 -24.89 13.11 -18.77
N GLU A 272 -25.79 12.55 -19.59
CA GLU A 272 -26.37 13.27 -20.72
C GLU A 272 -27.40 14.28 -20.19
N HIS A 273 -27.01 15.56 -20.18
CA HIS A 273 -27.84 16.68 -19.73
C HIS A 273 -28.05 17.65 -20.91
N PRO A 274 -29.25 18.26 -21.08
CA PRO A 274 -29.55 19.13 -22.21
C PRO A 274 -28.65 20.37 -22.29
N GLU A 275 -28.25 20.90 -21.14
CA GLU A 275 -27.39 22.07 -21.00
C GLU A 275 -26.08 21.72 -20.28
N LYS A 276 -25.05 22.55 -20.48
CA LYS A 276 -23.83 22.47 -19.68
C LYS A 276 -24.11 23.11 -18.31
N LEU A 277 -23.42 22.63 -17.29
CA LEU A 277 -23.73 22.90 -15.89
C LEU A 277 -22.55 23.59 -15.20
N THR A 278 -22.83 24.48 -14.27
CA THR A 278 -21.86 24.90 -13.24
C THR A 278 -21.51 23.73 -12.31
N LEU A 279 -20.47 23.86 -11.48
CA LEU A 279 -20.08 22.76 -10.59
C LEU A 279 -21.19 22.41 -9.57
N ALA A 280 -21.94 23.41 -9.11
CA ALA A 280 -23.02 23.20 -8.16
C ALA A 280 -24.17 22.41 -8.79
N GLU A 281 -24.63 22.84 -9.98
CA GLU A 281 -25.69 22.16 -10.73
C GLU A 281 -25.25 20.76 -11.17
N ALA A 282 -23.99 20.58 -11.56
CA ALA A 282 -23.42 19.27 -11.88
C ALA A 282 -23.51 18.28 -10.70
N LYS A 283 -23.26 18.75 -9.48
CA LYS A 283 -23.39 17.92 -8.27
C LYS A 283 -24.85 17.53 -8.02
N GLU A 284 -25.76 18.49 -8.16
CA GLU A 284 -27.21 18.27 -7.99
C GLU A 284 -27.74 17.30 -9.06
N ALA A 285 -27.39 17.48 -10.32
CA ALA A 285 -27.80 16.60 -11.41
C ALA A 285 -27.37 15.14 -11.21
N CYS A 286 -26.16 14.89 -10.71
CA CYS A 286 -25.76 13.52 -10.33
C CYS A 286 -26.60 12.96 -9.17
N GLN A 287 -26.95 13.79 -8.19
CA GLN A 287 -27.76 13.37 -7.04
C GLN A 287 -29.19 13.03 -7.45
N GLU A 288 -29.79 13.84 -8.32
CA GLU A 288 -31.12 13.58 -8.90
C GLU A 288 -31.15 12.27 -9.70
N ASP A 289 -30.05 11.91 -10.36
CA ASP A 289 -29.88 10.61 -11.04
C ASP A 289 -29.53 9.44 -10.09
N GLY A 290 -29.60 9.65 -8.76
CA GLY A 290 -29.29 8.63 -7.76
C GLY A 290 -27.81 8.22 -7.74
N ALA A 291 -26.93 9.14 -8.11
CA ALA A 291 -25.49 8.97 -8.16
C ALA A 291 -24.77 10.09 -7.38
N GLN A 292 -23.45 10.08 -7.39
CA GLN A 292 -22.62 11.15 -6.82
C GLN A 292 -21.71 11.69 -7.92
N ILE A 293 -21.29 12.95 -7.83
CA ILE A 293 -20.25 13.44 -8.77
C ILE A 293 -18.98 12.57 -8.61
N ALA A 294 -18.41 12.15 -9.73
CA ALA A 294 -17.27 11.25 -9.73
C ALA A 294 -16.02 11.95 -9.18
N LYS A 295 -15.21 11.18 -8.43
CA LYS A 295 -13.88 11.62 -8.00
C LYS A 295 -12.84 11.36 -9.08
N VAL A 296 -11.69 12.02 -8.97
CA VAL A 296 -10.60 11.88 -9.95
C VAL A 296 -10.10 10.44 -10.04
N GLY A 297 -9.84 9.78 -8.91
CA GLY A 297 -9.38 8.39 -8.90
C GLY A 297 -10.37 7.44 -9.58
N GLN A 298 -11.66 7.68 -9.37
CA GLN A 298 -12.74 6.89 -9.99
C GLN A 298 -12.77 7.07 -11.52
N LEU A 299 -12.57 8.29 -12.02
CA LEU A 299 -12.48 8.55 -13.46
C LEU A 299 -11.28 7.82 -14.09
N PHE A 300 -10.09 7.91 -13.47
CA PHE A 300 -8.90 7.19 -13.96
C PHE A 300 -9.10 5.67 -13.95
N ALA A 301 -9.69 5.12 -12.88
CA ALA A 301 -10.00 3.70 -12.80
C ALA A 301 -11.01 3.26 -13.88
N ALA A 302 -12.04 4.06 -14.14
CA ALA A 302 -13.01 3.78 -15.20
C ALA A 302 -12.39 3.85 -16.60
N TRP A 303 -11.54 4.84 -16.86
CA TRP A 303 -10.76 4.93 -18.10
C TRP A 303 -9.89 3.68 -18.31
N LYS A 304 -9.09 3.31 -17.31
CA LYS A 304 -8.12 2.20 -17.42
C LYS A 304 -8.77 0.83 -17.50
N PHE A 305 -9.79 0.57 -16.68
CA PHE A 305 -10.32 -0.80 -16.49
C PHE A 305 -11.72 -1.03 -17.07
N ARG A 306 -12.46 0.03 -17.41
CA ARG A 306 -13.79 -0.06 -18.03
C ARG A 306 -13.82 0.51 -19.44
N GLY A 307 -12.71 1.03 -19.94
CA GLY A 307 -12.62 1.60 -21.28
C GLY A 307 -13.49 2.84 -21.46
N LEU A 308 -13.69 3.63 -20.39
CA LEU A 308 -14.47 4.86 -20.48
C LEU A 308 -13.77 5.86 -21.41
N ASP A 309 -14.38 6.11 -22.56
CA ASP A 309 -13.86 6.98 -23.62
C ASP A 309 -14.89 8.06 -23.95
N ARG A 310 -14.54 9.32 -23.71
CA ARG A 310 -15.40 10.48 -23.97
C ARG A 310 -14.55 11.73 -24.23
N CYS A 311 -14.84 12.40 -25.35
CA CYS A 311 -14.14 13.63 -25.74
C CYS A 311 -14.81 14.91 -25.24
N ASP A 312 -15.54 14.83 -24.12
CA ASP A 312 -16.26 15.95 -23.55
C ASP A 312 -15.78 16.18 -22.13
N ALA A 313 -15.34 17.41 -21.86
CA ALA A 313 -15.02 17.78 -20.48
C ALA A 313 -16.26 17.78 -19.61
N GLY A 314 -16.05 17.24 -18.41
CA GLY A 314 -17.05 17.22 -17.35
C GLY A 314 -16.42 17.51 -16.00
N TRP A 315 -17.23 18.07 -15.12
CA TRP A 315 -16.88 18.32 -13.73
C TRP A 315 -16.61 17.01 -12.98
N LEU A 316 -15.67 17.12 -12.05
CA LEU A 316 -15.37 16.12 -11.03
C LEU A 316 -15.51 16.75 -9.63
N ALA A 317 -15.54 15.88 -8.60
CA ALA A 317 -15.76 16.27 -7.22
C ALA A 317 -14.78 17.33 -6.68
N ASP A 318 -13.53 17.30 -7.16
CA ASP A 318 -12.45 18.23 -6.78
C ASP A 318 -12.59 19.63 -7.43
N GLY A 319 -13.61 19.83 -8.28
CA GLY A 319 -13.78 21.05 -9.06
C GLY A 319 -12.84 21.15 -10.26
N SER A 320 -12.18 20.06 -10.65
CA SER A 320 -11.49 20.00 -11.94
C SER A 320 -12.45 19.62 -13.06
N ALA A 321 -12.13 20.06 -14.28
CA ALA A 321 -12.83 19.64 -15.49
C ALA A 321 -11.91 18.72 -16.30
N ARG A 322 -12.31 17.46 -16.49
CA ARG A 322 -11.49 16.41 -17.13
C ARG A 322 -12.29 15.61 -18.16
N TYR A 323 -11.60 14.86 -19.01
CA TYR A 323 -12.21 13.93 -19.95
C TYR A 323 -11.28 12.74 -20.26
N PRO A 324 -11.78 11.50 -20.31
CA PRO A 324 -10.96 10.31 -20.56
C PRO A 324 -10.94 9.92 -22.05
N VAL A 325 -9.75 9.62 -22.58
CA VAL A 325 -9.56 9.18 -23.97
C VAL A 325 -8.84 7.83 -23.98
N VAL A 326 -9.52 6.77 -24.41
CA VAL A 326 -8.95 5.44 -24.63
C VAL A 326 -8.47 5.30 -26.06
N HIS A 327 -9.24 5.82 -27.01
CA HIS A 327 -8.93 5.80 -28.44
C HIS A 327 -8.67 7.23 -28.94
N PRO A 328 -7.39 7.65 -29.03
CA PRO A 328 -7.01 8.97 -29.50
C PRO A 328 -7.57 9.28 -30.88
N ARG A 329 -8.08 10.50 -31.06
CA ARG A 329 -8.74 10.95 -32.29
C ARG A 329 -8.59 12.45 -32.49
N PRO A 330 -8.73 12.96 -33.73
CA PRO A 330 -8.62 14.39 -34.02
C PRO A 330 -9.53 15.24 -33.12
N ASN A 331 -9.03 16.43 -32.76
CA ASN A 331 -9.71 17.40 -31.88
C ASN A 331 -9.94 16.94 -30.42
N CYS A 332 -9.34 15.82 -30.00
CA CYS A 332 -9.49 15.26 -28.66
C CYS A 332 -8.22 15.30 -27.79
N GLY A 333 -7.33 16.25 -28.09
CA GLY A 333 -6.02 16.35 -27.45
C GLY A 333 -4.93 15.52 -28.15
N PRO A 334 -3.85 15.19 -27.43
CA PRO A 334 -2.69 14.46 -27.97
C PRO A 334 -3.00 13.04 -28.47
N LEU A 335 -2.06 12.45 -29.21
CA LEU A 335 -2.21 11.14 -29.86
C LEU A 335 -2.04 9.94 -28.91
N GLU A 336 -1.81 10.17 -27.63
CA GLU A 336 -1.71 9.13 -26.61
C GLU A 336 -3.05 8.93 -25.87
N PRO A 337 -3.36 7.71 -25.40
CA PRO A 337 -4.47 7.51 -24.47
C PRO A 337 -4.20 8.21 -23.11
N GLY A 338 -5.25 8.66 -22.44
CA GLY A 338 -5.13 9.25 -21.10
C GLY A 338 -6.35 10.05 -20.66
N VAL A 339 -6.38 10.41 -19.38
CA VAL A 339 -7.32 11.40 -18.86
C VAL A 339 -6.72 12.78 -19.02
N ARG A 340 -7.44 13.64 -19.74
CA ARG A 340 -7.04 15.03 -20.02
C ARG A 340 -7.71 15.98 -19.04
N SER A 341 -7.08 17.12 -18.78
CA SER A 341 -7.54 18.08 -17.79
C SER A 341 -7.48 19.50 -18.33
N PHE A 342 -8.55 20.27 -18.09
CA PHE A 342 -8.57 21.73 -18.25
C PHE A 342 -8.19 22.46 -16.95
N GLY A 343 -7.71 21.72 -15.94
CA GLY A 343 -7.36 22.27 -14.64
C GLY A 343 -8.61 22.52 -13.78
N PHE A 344 -8.59 23.63 -13.04
CA PHE A 344 -9.63 24.03 -12.09
C PHE A 344 -10.30 25.33 -12.57
N PRO A 345 -11.27 25.25 -13.51
CA PRO A 345 -11.99 26.42 -13.98
C PRO A 345 -12.89 27.00 -12.87
N ASP A 346 -13.33 28.25 -13.05
CA ASP A 346 -14.21 28.94 -12.09
C ASP A 346 -15.54 28.17 -11.92
N PRO A 347 -15.81 27.61 -10.73
CA PRO A 347 -16.96 26.74 -10.51
C PRO A 347 -18.32 27.45 -10.60
N GLN A 348 -18.36 28.79 -10.55
CA GLN A 348 -19.60 29.57 -10.58
C GLN A 348 -19.98 30.06 -11.98
N SER A 349 -19.02 30.25 -12.87
CA SER A 349 -19.24 30.89 -14.18
C SER A 349 -18.91 30.02 -15.38
N ARG A 350 -18.15 28.93 -15.20
CA ARG A 350 -17.87 27.98 -16.27
C ARG A 350 -18.86 26.84 -16.26
N GLU A 351 -19.21 26.39 -17.46
CA GLU A 351 -20.18 25.34 -17.67
C GLU A 351 -19.50 24.17 -18.43
N TYR A 352 -19.65 22.96 -17.90
CA TYR A 352 -19.17 21.72 -18.50
C TYR A 352 -20.24 20.63 -18.36
N GLY A 353 -20.00 19.44 -18.91
CA GLY A 353 -20.81 18.29 -18.51
C GLY A 353 -20.48 17.83 -17.10
N VAL A 354 -20.92 16.62 -16.74
CA VAL A 354 -20.55 16.01 -15.46
C VAL A 354 -20.32 14.52 -15.62
N TYR A 355 -19.30 14.01 -14.91
CA TYR A 355 -19.13 12.58 -14.72
C TYR A 355 -19.74 12.20 -13.37
N CYS A 356 -20.69 11.27 -13.38
CA CYS A 356 -21.31 10.74 -12.18
C CYS A 356 -20.77 9.34 -11.88
N TYR A 357 -20.77 8.98 -10.61
CA TYR A 357 -20.39 7.69 -10.07
C TYR A 357 -21.56 7.05 -9.34
N ARG A 358 -21.92 5.83 -9.78
CA ARG A 358 -22.90 4.99 -9.10
C ARG A 358 -22.18 3.80 -8.43
N PRO A 359 -22.15 3.74 -7.09
CA PRO A 359 -21.61 2.59 -6.37
C PRO A 359 -22.39 1.32 -6.68
N ARG A 360 -21.71 0.17 -6.69
CA ARG A 360 -22.38 -1.13 -6.62
C ARG A 360 -22.34 -1.63 -5.18
N TYR A 361 -23.50 -1.66 -4.53
CA TYR A 361 -23.65 -2.36 -3.26
C TYR A 361 -23.74 -3.85 -3.52
N SER A 362 -22.91 -4.64 -2.84
CA SER A 362 -22.94 -6.11 -2.84
C SER A 362 -23.81 -6.65 -1.73
#